data_AF-A0A2X0M375-F1
#
_entry.id   AF-A0A2X0M375-F1
#
_cell.length_a   1.000
_cell.length_b   1.000
_cell.length_c   1.000
_cell.angle_alpha   90.00
_cell.angle_beta   90.00
_cell.angle_gamma   90.00
#
_symmetry.space_group_name_H-M   'P 1'
#
loop_
_entity.id
_entity.type
_entity.pdbx_description
1 polymer ?
#
loop_
_entity_poly.entity_id
_entity_poly.type
_entity_poly.pdbx_seq_one_letter_code
_entity_poly.pdbx_strand_id
1 'polypeptide(L)'
;MSQNDLQQLGQATTQLIETLYSPHTPPSLQTSLQSQLQTIQSNPESWSLISPILASSTSPYPTQVRFFAASTLQLKIARAWDSLPEEQHQLIKEQVLEWSSRSASASYPRSAAAATATTSSSSSAPANVGERIVLRKLASALTSLSLRLFDQGWDHWLLEIITRVVAAGTSTEGVLQVLSVVIEQVARAELSATKRCVQDMFLAEASQPRNM
;
A
#
# COMPACT_ATOMS: atom_id res chain seq x y z
N MET A 1 -8.84 -0.12 -22.57
CA MET A 1 -9.42 -1.46 -22.31
C MET A 1 -10.88 -1.32 -21.92
N SER A 2 -11.71 -2.28 -22.30
CA SER A 2 -13.11 -2.36 -21.85
C SER A 2 -13.16 -2.75 -20.36
N GLN A 3 -14.24 -2.42 -19.67
CA GLN A 3 -14.40 -2.77 -18.25
C GLN A 3 -14.30 -4.29 -18.00
N ASN A 4 -14.76 -5.10 -18.96
CA ASN A 4 -14.61 -6.55 -18.92
C ASN A 4 -13.14 -7.00 -18.98
N ASP A 5 -12.30 -6.31 -19.76
CA ASP A 5 -10.87 -6.65 -19.90
C ASP A 5 -10.12 -6.37 -18.59
N LEU A 6 -10.47 -5.29 -17.90
CA LEU A 6 -9.89 -4.95 -16.59
C LEU A 6 -10.26 -5.96 -15.51
N GLN A 7 -11.51 -6.43 -15.53
CA GLN A 7 -11.96 -7.46 -14.59
C GLN A 7 -11.26 -8.81 -14.87
N GLN A 8 -11.11 -9.18 -16.15
CA GLN A 8 -10.35 -10.36 -16.54
C GLN A 8 -8.87 -10.25 -16.13
N LEU A 9 -8.26 -9.07 -16.31
CA LEU A 9 -6.88 -8.83 -15.90
C LEU A 9 -6.71 -8.94 -14.38
N GLY A 10 -7.65 -8.43 -13.59
CA GLY A 10 -7.63 -8.56 -12.13
C GLY A 10 -7.75 -10.03 -11.67
N GLN A 11 -8.63 -10.81 -12.31
CA GLN A 11 -8.76 -12.24 -12.05
C GLN A 11 -7.49 -13.01 -12.45
N ALA A 12 -6.95 -12.75 -13.65
CA ALA A 12 -5.71 -13.35 -14.13
C ALA A 12 -4.53 -13.03 -13.20
N THR A 13 -4.42 -11.78 -12.73
CA THR A 13 -3.38 -11.37 -11.77
C THR A 13 -3.48 -12.15 -10.46
N THR A 14 -4.70 -12.37 -9.97
CA THR A 14 -4.93 -13.16 -8.75
C THR A 14 -4.49 -14.61 -8.94
N GLN A 15 -4.80 -15.23 -10.08
CA GLN A 15 -4.35 -16.59 -10.43
C GLN A 15 -2.82 -16.69 -10.57
N LEU A 16 -2.15 -15.68 -11.13
CA LEU A 16 -0.69 -15.63 -11.21
C LEU A 16 -0.05 -15.58 -9.81
N ILE A 17 -0.65 -14.85 -8.87
CA ILE A 17 -0.18 -14.81 -7.48
C ILE A 17 -0.40 -16.17 -6.81
N GLU A 18 -1.57 -16.78 -6.99
CA GLU A 18 -1.87 -18.09 -6.40
C GLU A 18 -0.92 -19.18 -6.90
N THR A 19 -0.62 -19.18 -8.20
CA THR A 19 0.36 -20.11 -8.78
C THR A 19 1.78 -19.82 -8.29
N LEU A 20 2.16 -18.55 -8.09
CA LEU A 20 3.49 -18.20 -7.56
C LEU A 20 3.71 -18.75 -6.14
N TYR A 21 2.68 -18.68 -5.29
CA TYR A 21 2.76 -19.10 -3.89
C TYR A 21 2.37 -20.57 -3.64
N SER A 22 2.02 -21.31 -4.68
CA SER A 22 1.78 -22.75 -4.59
C SER A 22 3.10 -23.50 -4.31
N PRO A 23 3.13 -24.45 -3.36
CA PRO A 23 4.36 -25.15 -2.95
C PRO A 23 4.96 -26.06 -4.04
N HIS A 24 4.22 -26.34 -5.11
CA HIS A 24 4.63 -27.23 -6.20
C HIS A 24 5.20 -26.46 -7.41
N THR A 25 5.33 -25.14 -7.32
CA THR A 25 5.71 -24.30 -8.46
C THR A 25 7.22 -24.36 -8.71
N PRO A 26 7.67 -24.81 -9.90
CA PRO A 26 9.10 -24.96 -10.19
C PRO A 26 9.80 -23.59 -10.29
N PRO A 27 11.10 -23.50 -9.96
CA PRO A 27 11.82 -22.23 -9.87
C PRO A 27 11.89 -21.46 -11.20
N SER A 28 11.97 -22.15 -12.33
CA SER A 28 11.91 -21.53 -13.66
C SER A 28 10.57 -20.82 -13.91
N LEU A 29 9.47 -21.41 -13.44
CA LEU A 29 8.13 -20.84 -13.55
C LEU A 29 7.96 -19.67 -12.56
N GLN A 30 8.51 -19.76 -11.36
CA GLN A 30 8.50 -18.66 -10.38
C GLN A 30 9.14 -17.38 -10.96
N THR A 31 10.31 -17.49 -11.59
CA THR A 31 10.97 -16.33 -12.21
C THR A 31 10.12 -15.73 -13.33
N SER A 32 9.49 -16.56 -14.16
CA SER A 32 8.58 -16.11 -15.22
C SER A 32 7.36 -15.39 -14.64
N LEU A 33 6.72 -15.96 -13.62
CA LEU A 33 5.57 -15.34 -12.94
C LEU A 33 5.94 -14.00 -12.29
N GLN A 34 7.09 -13.92 -11.62
CA GLN A 34 7.55 -12.66 -11.02
C GLN A 34 7.79 -11.58 -12.08
N SER A 35 8.39 -11.92 -13.22
CA SER A 35 8.57 -11.01 -14.35
C SER A 35 7.23 -10.52 -14.92
N GLN A 36 6.26 -11.42 -15.09
CA GLN A 36 4.91 -11.06 -15.53
C GLN A 36 4.21 -10.13 -14.54
N LEU A 37 4.24 -10.46 -13.25
CA LEU A 37 3.67 -9.64 -12.19
C LEU A 37 4.31 -8.26 -12.14
N GLN A 38 5.63 -8.15 -12.31
CA GLN A 38 6.33 -6.87 -12.36
C GLN A 38 5.90 -6.03 -13.57
N THR A 39 5.70 -6.67 -14.73
CA THR A 39 5.18 -6.02 -15.94
C THR A 39 3.78 -5.46 -15.67
N ILE A 40 2.90 -6.25 -15.04
CA ILE A 40 1.55 -5.81 -14.64
C ILE A 40 1.65 -4.62 -13.67
N GLN A 41 2.54 -4.66 -12.68
CA GLN A 41 2.72 -3.56 -11.73
C GLN A 41 3.14 -2.25 -12.42
N SER A 42 4.00 -2.33 -13.44
CA SER A 42 4.45 -1.15 -14.18
C SER A 42 3.37 -0.53 -15.07
N ASN A 43 2.46 -1.34 -15.63
CA ASN A 43 1.44 -0.88 -16.59
C ASN A 43 0.53 0.21 -16.02
N PRO A 44 0.12 1.23 -16.80
CA PRO A 44 -0.73 2.32 -16.31
C PRO A 44 -2.09 1.84 -15.78
N GLU A 45 -2.61 0.73 -16.33
CA GLU A 45 -3.90 0.15 -15.94
C GLU A 45 -3.90 -0.43 -14.52
N SER A 46 -2.73 -0.64 -13.91
CA SER A 46 -2.63 -1.22 -12.57
C SER A 46 -3.26 -0.37 -11.47
N TRP A 47 -3.47 0.93 -11.70
CA TRP A 47 -4.29 1.78 -10.81
C TRP A 47 -5.69 1.19 -10.57
N SER A 48 -6.34 0.74 -11.65
CA SER A 48 -7.69 0.16 -11.59
C SER A 48 -7.73 -1.27 -11.05
N LEU A 49 -6.59 -1.97 -11.04
CA LEU A 49 -6.48 -3.34 -10.52
C LEU A 49 -6.34 -3.38 -9.00
N ILE A 50 -5.85 -2.32 -8.37
CA ILE A 50 -5.56 -2.31 -6.92
C ILE A 50 -6.84 -2.53 -6.11
N SER A 51 -7.90 -1.76 -6.37
CA SER A 51 -9.14 -1.83 -5.62
C SER A 51 -9.83 -3.19 -5.67
N PRO A 52 -10.05 -3.83 -6.85
CA PRO A 52 -10.66 -5.16 -6.90
C PRO A 52 -9.78 -6.23 -6.23
N ILE A 53 -8.45 -6.14 -6.38
CA ILE A 53 -7.54 -7.13 -5.78
C ILE A 53 -7.49 -6.98 -4.25
N LEU A 54 -7.46 -5.75 -3.70
CA LEU A 54 -7.52 -5.52 -2.25
C LEU A 54 -8.88 -5.88 -1.65
N ALA A 55 -9.97 -5.66 -2.37
CA ALA A 55 -11.31 -6.01 -1.91
C ALA A 55 -11.60 -7.52 -1.95
N SER A 56 -10.93 -8.24 -2.86
CA SER A 56 -11.14 -9.69 -3.05
C SER A 56 -10.69 -10.51 -1.84
N SER A 57 -11.62 -11.22 -1.22
CA SER A 57 -11.36 -12.15 -0.11
C SER A 57 -11.48 -13.63 -0.51
N THR A 58 -11.76 -13.92 -1.78
CA THR A 58 -12.12 -15.26 -2.27
C THR A 58 -10.91 -16.15 -2.60
N SER A 59 -9.70 -15.60 -2.63
CA SER A 59 -8.49 -16.35 -2.96
C SER A 59 -8.06 -17.31 -1.84
N PRO A 60 -7.49 -18.49 -2.15
CA PRO A 60 -6.82 -19.35 -1.16
C PRO A 60 -5.61 -18.69 -0.47
N TYR A 61 -5.03 -17.64 -1.08
CA TYR A 61 -3.89 -16.90 -0.53
C TYR A 61 -4.21 -15.40 -0.36
N PRO A 62 -5.24 -15.04 0.45
CA PRO A 62 -5.78 -13.68 0.48
C PRO A 62 -4.74 -12.65 0.94
N THR A 63 -3.86 -13.02 1.87
CA THR A 63 -2.78 -12.16 2.34
C THR A 63 -1.78 -11.82 1.23
N GLN A 64 -1.40 -12.78 0.40
CA GLN A 64 -0.40 -12.56 -0.65
C GLN A 64 -0.97 -11.69 -1.78
N VAL A 65 -2.23 -11.91 -2.13
CA VAL A 65 -2.97 -11.11 -3.09
C VAL A 65 -3.09 -9.66 -2.62
N ARG A 66 -3.47 -9.45 -1.35
CA ARG A 66 -3.54 -8.11 -0.74
C ARG A 66 -2.17 -7.45 -0.63
N PHE A 67 -1.13 -8.21 -0.26
CA PHE A 67 0.24 -7.70 -0.19
C PHE A 67 0.74 -7.24 -1.56
N PHE A 68 0.45 -8.00 -2.62
CA PHE A 68 0.78 -7.62 -3.99
C PHE A 68 0.11 -6.30 -4.35
N ALA A 69 -1.20 -6.17 -4.15
CA ALA A 69 -1.92 -4.94 -4.49
C ALA A 69 -1.47 -3.73 -3.65
N ALA A 70 -1.20 -3.91 -2.35
CA ALA A 70 -0.64 -2.86 -1.51
C ALA A 70 0.77 -2.44 -1.97
N SER A 71 1.59 -3.38 -2.45
CA SER A 71 2.91 -3.09 -3.01
C SER A 71 2.81 -2.37 -4.37
N THR A 72 1.87 -2.78 -5.22
CA THR A 72 1.57 -2.11 -6.48
C THR A 72 1.12 -0.67 -6.24
N LEU A 73 0.24 -0.44 -5.27
CA LEU A 73 -0.22 0.88 -4.86
C LEU A 73 0.93 1.77 -4.41
N GLN A 74 1.80 1.26 -3.53
CA GLN A 74 3.00 1.97 -3.09
C GLN A 74 3.89 2.37 -4.29
N LEU A 75 4.15 1.44 -5.20
CA LEU A 75 4.97 1.68 -6.39
C LEU A 75 4.33 2.76 -7.30
N LYS A 76 3.02 2.68 -7.50
CA LYS A 76 2.22 3.60 -8.32
C LYS A 76 2.26 5.02 -7.76
N ILE A 77 2.04 5.19 -6.45
CA ILE A 77 2.16 6.49 -5.77
C ILE A 77 3.59 7.04 -5.88
N ALA A 78 4.61 6.19 -5.76
CA ALA A 78 5.99 6.63 -5.81
C ALA A 78 6.42 7.06 -7.23
N ARG A 79 6.02 6.32 -8.27
CA ARG A 79 6.59 6.45 -9.62
C ARG A 79 5.66 7.00 -10.69
N ALA A 80 4.36 6.89 -10.50
CA ALA A 80 3.35 7.19 -11.52
C ALA A 80 2.21 8.05 -10.96
N TRP A 81 2.46 8.81 -9.89
CA TRP A 81 1.47 9.70 -9.28
C TRP A 81 0.85 10.66 -10.30
N ASP A 82 1.68 11.25 -11.16
CA ASP A 82 1.26 12.23 -12.16
C ASP A 82 0.42 11.60 -13.29
N SER A 83 0.31 10.27 -13.35
CA SER A 83 -0.58 9.57 -14.28
C SER A 83 -1.99 9.37 -13.72
N LEU A 84 -2.23 9.69 -12.44
CA LEU A 84 -3.54 9.58 -11.80
C LEU A 84 -4.28 10.92 -11.99
N PRO A 85 -5.54 10.91 -12.46
CA PRO A 85 -6.32 12.14 -12.54
C PRO A 85 -6.55 12.76 -11.16
N GLU A 86 -6.52 14.09 -11.05
CA GLU A 86 -6.68 14.81 -9.77
C GLU A 86 -7.99 14.48 -9.07
N GLU A 87 -9.08 14.26 -9.82
CA GLU A 87 -10.38 13.83 -9.30
C GLU A 87 -10.30 12.53 -8.48
N GLN A 88 -9.33 11.66 -8.80
CA GLN A 88 -9.14 10.36 -8.16
C GLN A 88 -8.20 10.43 -6.95
N HIS A 89 -7.49 11.55 -6.74
CA HIS A 89 -6.56 11.72 -5.61
C HIS A 89 -7.27 11.61 -4.26
N GLN A 90 -8.42 12.25 -4.11
CA GLN A 90 -9.19 12.16 -2.88
C GLN A 90 -9.82 10.78 -2.70
N LEU A 91 -10.29 10.17 -3.79
CA LEU A 91 -10.86 8.82 -3.76
C LEU A 91 -9.82 7.80 -3.29
N ILE A 92 -8.60 7.85 -3.85
CA ILE A 92 -7.56 6.90 -3.47
C ILE A 92 -7.13 7.12 -2.02
N LYS A 93 -7.07 8.38 -1.54
CA LYS A 93 -6.82 8.70 -0.12
C LYS A 93 -7.79 7.95 0.81
N GLU A 94 -9.09 8.10 0.56
CA GLU A 94 -10.13 7.46 1.36
C GLU A 94 -10.03 5.93 1.29
N GLN A 95 -9.75 5.38 0.10
CA GLN A 95 -9.57 3.93 -0.06
C GLN A 95 -8.35 3.39 0.70
N VAL A 96 -7.19 4.06 0.64
CA VAL A 96 -6.00 3.61 1.36
C VAL A 96 -6.21 3.70 2.87
N LEU A 97 -6.88 4.76 3.36
CA LEU A 97 -7.23 4.89 4.77
C LEU A 97 -8.14 3.75 5.23
N GLU A 98 -9.16 3.41 4.44
CA GLU A 98 -10.08 2.32 4.73
C GLU A 98 -9.37 0.96 4.75
N TRP A 99 -8.58 0.64 3.72
CA TRP A 99 -7.84 -0.61 3.66
C TRP A 99 -6.83 -0.75 4.80
N SER A 100 -6.15 0.34 5.16
CA SER A 100 -5.20 0.36 6.28
C SER A 100 -5.89 0.12 7.61
N SER A 101 -7.05 0.75 7.82
CA SER A 101 -7.86 0.61 9.02
C SER A 101 -8.35 -0.83 9.18
N ARG A 102 -8.85 -1.43 8.10
CA ARG A 102 -9.26 -2.83 8.05
C ARG A 102 -8.10 -3.80 8.31
N SER A 103 -6.93 -3.58 7.69
CA SER A 103 -5.76 -4.44 7.92
C SER A 103 -5.21 -4.29 9.34
N ALA A 104 -5.30 -3.10 9.95
CA ALA A 104 -4.84 -2.84 11.30
C ALA A 104 -5.70 -3.56 12.34
N SER A 105 -7.03 -3.43 12.25
CA SER A 105 -7.95 -4.10 13.17
C SER A 105 -7.92 -5.63 13.04
N ALA A 106 -7.70 -6.15 11.83
CA ALA A 106 -7.52 -7.58 11.59
C ALA A 106 -6.19 -8.12 12.18
N SER A 107 -5.11 -7.34 12.10
CA SER A 107 -3.76 -7.76 12.54
C SER A 107 -3.51 -7.59 14.04
N TYR A 108 -4.12 -6.56 14.62
CA TYR A 108 -3.92 -6.11 15.99
C TYR A 108 -5.26 -5.74 16.63
N PRO A 109 -6.20 -6.70 16.79
CA PRO A 109 -7.50 -6.42 17.39
C PRO A 109 -7.30 -5.92 18.83
N ARG A 110 -8.01 -4.85 19.20
CA ARG A 110 -8.08 -4.39 20.60
C ARG A 110 -8.77 -5.47 21.43
N SER A 111 -8.09 -5.96 22.46
CA SER A 111 -8.66 -6.97 23.36
C SER A 111 -9.97 -6.46 23.97
N ALA A 112 -11.04 -7.26 23.86
CA ALA A 112 -12.37 -6.96 24.39
C ALA A 112 -12.36 -6.72 25.92
N ALA A 113 -11.32 -7.17 26.63
CA ALA A 113 -11.17 -6.98 28.08
C ALA A 113 -11.00 -5.49 28.49
N ALA A 114 -10.56 -4.61 27.59
CA ALA A 114 -10.46 -3.17 27.86
C ALA A 114 -11.77 -2.40 27.58
N ALA A 115 -12.78 -3.08 27.00
CA ALA A 115 -14.07 -2.49 26.62
C ALA A 115 -15.20 -3.01 27.52
N THR A 116 -15.06 -2.90 28.85
CA THR A 116 -16.21 -3.03 29.76
C THR A 116 -17.07 -1.79 29.67
N ALA A 117 -18.05 -1.78 28.77
CA ALA A 117 -19.43 -1.37 29.04
C ALA A 117 -20.26 -1.43 27.74
N THR A 118 -21.20 -2.37 27.73
CA THR A 118 -22.37 -2.47 26.84
C THR A 118 -22.19 -3.32 25.58
N THR A 119 -23.03 -4.36 25.52
CA THR A 119 -23.31 -5.31 24.44
C THR A 119 -22.38 -6.52 24.27
N SER A 120 -22.86 -7.62 24.84
CA SER A 120 -22.36 -8.98 24.78
C SER A 120 -22.66 -9.65 23.43
N SER A 121 -21.63 -9.80 22.60
CA SER A 121 -21.47 -10.93 21.67
C SER A 121 -20.10 -10.82 20.99
N SER A 122 -19.08 -11.50 21.50
CA SER A 122 -17.80 -11.57 20.80
C SER A 122 -17.16 -12.95 20.94
N SER A 123 -17.29 -13.76 19.91
CA SER A 123 -16.20 -14.66 19.54
C SER A 123 -15.01 -13.77 19.21
N SER A 124 -14.01 -13.69 20.10
CA SER A 124 -12.76 -12.99 19.81
C SER A 124 -12.06 -13.71 18.67
N ALA A 125 -12.22 -13.22 17.44
CA ALA A 125 -11.51 -13.78 16.29
C ALA A 125 -10.00 -13.62 16.56
N PRO A 126 -9.20 -14.69 16.38
CA PRO A 126 -7.76 -14.60 16.57
C PRO A 126 -7.16 -13.57 15.60
N ALA A 127 -6.13 -12.86 16.06
CA ALA A 127 -5.43 -11.88 15.25
C ALA A 127 -4.92 -12.52 13.94
N ASN A 128 -5.23 -11.92 12.80
CA ASN A 128 -4.72 -12.35 11.50
C ASN A 128 -3.30 -11.78 11.32
N VAL A 129 -2.31 -12.53 11.82
CA VAL A 129 -0.89 -12.16 11.75
C VAL A 129 -0.42 -11.94 10.30
N GLY A 130 -1.06 -12.61 9.32
CA GLY A 130 -0.76 -12.42 7.91
C GLY A 130 -1.02 -11.00 7.42
N GLU A 131 -2.03 -10.31 7.94
CA GLU A 131 -2.35 -8.93 7.54
C GLU A 131 -1.29 -7.91 7.98
N ARG A 132 -0.33 -8.29 8.86
CA ARG A 132 0.73 -7.38 9.32
C ARG A 132 1.62 -6.88 8.20
N ILE A 133 1.94 -7.75 7.23
CA ILE A 133 2.75 -7.36 6.07
C ILE A 133 1.98 -6.45 5.11
N VAL A 134 0.67 -6.67 4.99
CA VAL A 134 -0.24 -5.84 4.19
C VAL A 134 -0.35 -4.45 4.83
N LEU A 135 -0.60 -4.40 6.14
CA LEU A 135 -0.64 -3.15 6.91
C LEU A 135 0.65 -2.36 6.76
N ARG A 136 1.81 -3.02 6.84
CA ARG A 136 3.11 -2.35 6.65
C ARG A 136 3.21 -1.71 5.27
N LYS A 137 2.76 -2.39 4.22
CA LYS A 137 2.74 -1.85 2.86
C LYS A 137 1.74 -0.70 2.69
N LEU A 138 0.55 -0.83 3.26
CA LEU A 138 -0.46 0.22 3.20
C LEU A 138 -0.07 1.47 3.99
N ALA A 139 0.52 1.32 5.19
CA ALA A 139 1.07 2.44 5.96
C ALA A 139 2.22 3.14 5.21
N SER A 140 3.04 2.37 4.49
CA SER A 140 4.06 2.92 3.63
C SER A 140 3.47 3.70 2.44
N ALA A 141 2.41 3.18 1.83
CA ALA A 141 1.68 3.86 0.76
C ALA A 141 1.00 5.14 1.25
N LEU A 142 0.36 5.12 2.43
CA LEU A 142 -0.21 6.31 3.08
C LEU A 142 0.84 7.39 3.33
N THR A 143 2.04 7.01 3.77
CA THR A 143 3.12 7.98 3.98
C THR A 143 3.60 8.57 2.66
N SER A 144 3.71 7.78 1.59
CA SER A 144 4.04 8.33 0.27
C SER A 144 2.91 9.23 -0.26
N LEU A 145 1.66 8.88 0.01
CA LEU A 145 0.49 9.64 -0.41
C LEU A 145 0.38 10.97 0.34
N SER A 146 0.66 10.99 1.65
CA SER A 146 0.65 12.22 2.43
C SER A 146 1.67 13.23 1.94
N LEU A 147 2.87 12.76 1.58
CA LEU A 147 3.89 13.63 0.98
C LEU A 147 3.47 14.19 -0.39
N ARG A 148 2.67 13.45 -1.17
CA ARG A 148 2.14 13.92 -2.47
C ARG A 148 0.97 14.89 -2.33
N LEU A 149 0.13 14.69 -1.32
CA LEU A 149 -1.06 15.49 -1.07
C LEU A 149 -0.83 16.61 -0.04
N PHE A 150 0.39 16.77 0.47
CA PHE A 150 0.72 17.81 1.43
C PHE A 150 0.36 19.19 0.88
N ASP A 151 0.81 19.50 -0.35
CA ASP A 151 0.50 20.75 -1.04
C ASP A 151 -0.97 20.84 -1.52
N GLN A 152 -1.73 19.74 -1.42
CA GLN A 152 -3.16 19.66 -1.75
C GLN A 152 -4.06 19.80 -0.51
N GLY A 153 -3.50 20.22 0.64
CA GLY A 153 -4.24 20.52 1.86
C GLY A 153 -4.42 19.35 2.84
N TRP A 154 -3.62 18.28 2.73
CA TRP A 154 -3.62 17.20 3.71
C TRP A 154 -2.70 17.46 4.92
N ASP A 155 -2.85 18.61 5.57
CA ASP A 155 -1.91 19.11 6.59
C ASP A 155 -1.82 18.22 7.84
N HIS A 156 -2.95 17.63 8.26
CA HIS A 156 -3.05 16.79 9.46
C HIS A 156 -3.09 15.28 9.16
N TRP A 157 -2.42 14.87 8.08
CA TRP A 157 -2.45 13.49 7.59
C TRP A 157 -2.12 12.43 8.64
N LEU A 158 -1.12 12.66 9.48
CA LEU A 158 -0.72 11.68 10.51
C LEU A 158 -1.83 11.49 11.54
N LEU A 159 -2.46 12.58 11.97
CA LEU A 159 -3.56 12.53 12.93
C LEU A 159 -4.77 11.79 12.32
N GLU A 160 -5.10 12.04 11.05
CA GLU A 160 -6.18 11.34 10.36
C GLU A 160 -5.91 9.83 10.27
N ILE A 161 -4.70 9.42 9.86
CA ILE A 161 -4.30 8.00 9.79
C ILE A 161 -4.48 7.32 11.15
N ILE A 162 -3.94 7.91 12.22
CA ILE A 162 -3.99 7.32 13.55
C ILE A 162 -5.43 7.28 14.06
N THR A 163 -6.21 8.33 13.84
CA THR A 163 -7.63 8.39 14.24
C THR A 163 -8.43 7.28 13.55
N ARG A 164 -8.25 7.08 12.24
CA ARG A 164 -8.93 6.02 11.46
C ARG A 164 -8.55 4.62 11.96
N VAL A 165 -7.27 4.37 12.17
CA VAL A 165 -6.77 3.07 12.67
C VAL A 165 -7.26 2.78 14.09
N VAL A 166 -7.26 3.79 14.98
CA VAL A 166 -7.78 3.66 16.35
C VAL A 166 -9.29 3.44 16.36
N ALA A 167 -10.05 4.17 15.53
CA ALA A 167 -11.50 4.05 15.39
C ALA A 167 -11.90 2.67 14.86
N ALA A 168 -11.08 2.04 14.01
CA ALA A 168 -11.30 0.68 13.54
C ALA A 168 -11.09 -0.41 14.59
N GLY A 169 -10.75 -0.05 15.84
CA GLY A 169 -10.58 -1.01 16.94
C GLY A 169 -9.18 -1.63 17.01
N THR A 170 -8.16 -0.95 16.48
CA THR A 170 -6.77 -1.40 16.57
C THR A 170 -6.21 -1.21 17.99
N SER A 171 -5.43 -2.17 18.49
CA SER A 171 -4.71 -2.07 19.76
C SER A 171 -3.56 -1.05 19.70
N THR A 172 -3.02 -0.67 20.86
CA THR A 172 -1.85 0.23 20.96
C THR A 172 -0.64 -0.32 20.20
N GLU A 173 -0.42 -1.63 20.21
CA GLU A 173 0.65 -2.29 19.44
C GLU A 173 0.51 -2.03 17.94
N GLY A 174 -0.71 -2.15 17.40
CA GLY A 174 -0.96 -1.87 15.99
C GLY A 174 -0.77 -0.40 15.63
N VAL A 175 -1.13 0.53 16.52
CA VAL A 175 -0.87 1.97 16.34
C VAL A 175 0.64 2.25 16.30
N LEU A 176 1.40 1.70 17.25
CA LEU A 176 2.86 1.83 17.27
C LEU A 176 3.52 1.22 16.03
N GLN A 177 2.98 0.10 15.52
CA GLN A 177 3.44 -0.50 14.28
C GLN A 177 3.24 0.44 13.07
N VAL A 178 2.09 1.12 12.97
CA VAL A 178 1.86 2.13 11.92
C VAL A 178 2.83 3.29 12.06
N LEU A 179 2.99 3.85 13.26
CA LEU A 179 3.92 4.96 13.52
C LEU A 179 5.37 4.60 13.18
N SER A 180 5.82 3.39 13.54
CA SER A 180 7.15 2.91 13.20
C SER A 180 7.39 2.89 11.69
N VAL A 181 6.40 2.43 10.92
CA VAL A 181 6.49 2.40 9.45
C VAL A 181 6.50 3.82 8.87
N VAL A 182 5.69 4.72 9.41
CA VAL A 182 5.66 6.14 9.00
C VAL A 182 7.04 6.77 9.19
N ILE A 183 7.64 6.63 10.37
CA ILE A 183 8.97 7.19 10.67
C ILE A 183 10.02 6.63 9.71
N GLU A 184 10.02 5.31 9.48
CA GLU A 184 10.93 4.66 8.53
C GLU A 184 10.76 5.21 7.10
N GLN A 185 9.51 5.45 6.67
CA GLN A 185 9.24 5.96 5.32
C GLN A 185 9.60 7.43 5.16
N VAL A 186 9.33 8.28 6.15
CA VAL A 186 9.74 9.70 6.12
C VAL A 186 11.26 9.78 6.03
N ALA A 187 12.00 9.04 6.86
CA ALA A 187 13.47 9.01 6.80
C ALA A 187 14.00 8.56 5.42
N ARG A 188 13.36 7.58 4.77
CA ARG A 188 13.71 7.15 3.40
C ARG A 188 13.40 8.19 2.34
N ALA A 189 12.29 8.92 2.49
CA ALA A 189 11.89 9.98 1.58
C ALA A 189 12.90 11.13 1.62
N GLU A 190 13.30 11.57 2.82
CA GLU A 190 14.32 12.59 3.06
C GLU A 190 15.65 12.21 2.39
N LEU A 191 16.17 11.01 2.67
CA LEU A 191 17.41 10.52 2.05
C LEU A 191 17.35 10.51 0.52
N SER A 192 16.18 10.19 -0.04
CA SER A 192 15.96 10.15 -1.48
C SER A 192 15.87 11.56 -2.08
N ALA A 193 15.28 12.52 -1.35
CA ALA A 193 15.23 13.93 -1.73
C ALA A 193 16.64 14.56 -1.71
N THR A 194 17.44 14.31 -0.67
CA THR A 194 18.83 14.79 -0.59
C THR A 194 19.67 14.26 -1.75
N LYS A 195 19.56 12.97 -2.08
CA LYS A 195 20.28 12.37 -3.22
C LYS A 195 19.93 13.01 -4.56
N ARG A 196 18.64 13.28 -4.81
CA ARG A 196 18.20 13.97 -6.03
C ARG A 196 18.77 15.39 -6.12
N CYS A 197 18.69 16.17 -5.03
CA CYS A 197 19.23 17.53 -4.98
C CYS A 197 20.75 17.57 -5.29
N VAL A 198 21.53 16.66 -4.70
CA VAL A 198 22.98 16.56 -4.96
C VAL A 198 23.26 16.18 -6.41
N GLN A 199 22.49 15.24 -6.97
CA GLN A 199 22.63 14.82 -8.37
C GLN A 199 22.28 15.95 -9.34
N ASP A 200 21.20 16.71 -9.08
CA ASP A 200 20.78 17.85 -9.90
C ASP A 200 21.82 18.97 -9.85
N MET A 201 22.41 19.23 -8.69
CA MET A 201 23.52 20.19 -8.54
C MET A 201 24.75 19.78 -9.38
N PHE A 202 25.13 18.49 -9.36
CA PHE A 202 26.25 17.99 -10.15
C PHE A 202 25.98 18.06 -11.66
N LEU A 203 24.76 17.74 -12.08
CA LEU A 203 24.36 17.87 -13.50
C LEU A 203 24.34 19.34 -13.95
N ALA A 204 23.87 20.25 -13.10
CA ALA A 204 23.91 21.68 -13.37
C ALA A 204 25.34 22.19 -13.56
N GLU A 205 26.27 21.80 -12.68
CA GLU A 205 27.69 22.14 -12.78
C GLU A 205 28.34 21.58 -14.06
N ALA A 206 28.02 20.33 -14.43
CA ALA A 206 28.53 19.69 -15.64
C ALA A 206 27.98 20.31 -16.94
N SER A 207 26.81 20.93 -16.89
CA SER A 207 26.14 21.55 -18.04
C SER A 207 26.59 22.98 -18.34
N GLN A 208 27.39 23.59 -17.45
CA GLN A 208 27.81 24.97 -17.59
C GLN A 208 28.93 25.08 -18.64
N PRO A 209 28.75 25.84 -19.74
CA PRO A 209 29.80 26.00 -20.74
C PRO A 209 31.01 26.66 -20.09
N ARG A 210 32.19 26.04 -20.21
CA ARG A 210 33.46 26.73 -19.94
C ARG A 210 33.56 27.88 -20.93
N ASN A 211 33.17 29.07 -20.49
CA ASN A 211 33.52 30.30 -21.19
C ASN A 211 35.06 30.40 -21.15
N MET A 212 35.68 30.10 -22.29
CA MET A 212 37.05 30.49 -22.61
C MET A 212 37.02 31.82 -23.35
#